data_AF-A0A8J3KPB6-F1
#
_entry.id   AF-A0A8J3KPB6-F1
#
_cell.length_a   1.000
_cell.length_b   1.000
_cell.length_c   1.000
_cell.angle_alpha   90.00
_cell.angle_beta   90.00
_cell.angle_gamma   90.00
#
_symmetry.space_group_name_H-M   'P 1'
#
loop_
_entity.id
_entity.type
_entity.pdbx_description
1 polymer ?
#
loop_
_entity_poly.entity_id
_entity_poly.type
_entity_poly.pdbx_seq_one_letter_code
_entity_poly.pdbx_strand_id
1 'polypeptide(L)'
;MTVTAQDAQRVAEQLARGAGGTHRPYVAEFPECFIVWTLPDSAGPPEPGAGARLVIDRQDARVSTYPSVPLEHVRRLHRQHRAEQEPAAPVTADPLAALRRLGGGSAPGVTVRLVPADGLPRETTGAKGDQELNHHPLVVKWLAVQSPGSLVRGTRRHAELVVLSDWLHELEHAAATRGEPGLTIAQVRAAAQQVQELRLTLVRDPGDPLAGTPAGPCDTCLAAWIHFGLAPASAAVGPVEPVAPPTGIPGPLANLSPDVAATLAAGGWDVPLRLDGRIVSAVEWAELSVRALEEYGHPPLEPLRAAIEKFPYLVSVRRGPGVAHWVRPFELGGDLVGATADSLADFGRVIGARLAPIGAEQAGDAIIAVDENSRVWVLDQAGEWYAGPDLDTAFVVLLQGHPMPRVRDDGTLEPPA
;
A
#
# COMPACT_ATOMS: atom_id res chain seq x y z
N MET A 1 19.99 16.15 7.80
CA MET A 1 18.77 16.57 8.55
C MET A 1 18.61 15.61 9.71
N THR A 2 18.31 16.08 10.91
CA THR A 2 18.29 15.27 12.14
C THR A 2 16.85 14.94 12.56
N VAL A 3 16.63 13.72 13.04
CA VAL A 3 15.37 13.32 13.69
C VAL A 3 15.13 14.18 14.93
N THR A 4 13.90 14.67 15.09
CA THR A 4 13.48 15.50 16.23
C THR A 4 12.65 14.70 17.23
N ALA A 5 12.56 15.18 18.48
CA ALA A 5 11.64 14.61 19.47
C ALA A 5 10.17 14.68 19.01
N GLN A 6 9.82 15.68 18.21
CA GLN A 6 8.49 15.80 17.61
C GLN A 6 8.23 14.72 16.55
N ASP A 7 9.25 14.28 15.80
CA ASP A 7 9.11 13.14 14.88
C ASP A 7 8.85 11.86 15.66
N ALA A 8 9.60 11.60 16.73
CA ALA A 8 9.41 10.43 17.58
C ALA A 8 8.02 10.42 18.27
N GLN A 9 7.58 11.59 18.76
CA GLN A 9 6.26 11.75 19.37
C GLN A 9 5.13 11.44 18.38
N ARG A 10 5.24 11.94 17.15
CA ARG A 10 4.27 11.65 16.08
C ARG A 10 4.18 10.16 15.75
N VAL A 11 5.31 9.48 15.67
CA VAL A 11 5.34 8.02 15.48
C VAL A 11 4.67 7.29 16.64
N ALA A 12 4.96 7.68 17.89
CA ALA A 12 4.33 7.06 19.06
C ALA A 12 2.81 7.24 19.06
N GLU A 13 2.32 8.44 18.72
CA GLU A 13 0.90 8.73 18.60
C GLU A 13 0.23 7.92 17.48
N GLN A 14 0.89 7.78 16.33
CA GLN A 14 0.36 6.96 15.23
C GLN A 14 0.28 5.48 15.61
N LEU A 15 1.31 4.94 16.26
CA LEU A 15 1.27 3.58 16.80
C LEU A 15 0.12 3.39 17.78
N ALA A 16 -0.16 4.38 18.62
CA ALA A 16 -1.23 4.29 19.61
C ALA A 16 -2.60 4.28 18.94
N ARG A 17 -2.80 5.08 17.89
CA ARG A 17 -4.02 5.05 17.07
C ARG A 17 -4.22 3.70 16.37
N GLY A 18 -3.15 3.09 15.87
CA GLY A 18 -3.20 1.83 15.11
C GLY A 18 -3.29 0.55 15.95
N ALA A 19 -3.05 0.61 17.27
CA ALA A 19 -2.95 -0.58 18.12
C ALA A 19 -4.31 -1.25 18.46
N GLY A 20 -5.43 -0.62 18.08
CA GLY A 20 -6.78 -1.08 18.41
C GLY A 20 -7.15 -0.82 19.88
N GLY A 21 -8.33 -0.24 20.12
CA GLY A 21 -8.70 0.21 21.47
C GLY A 21 -7.93 1.46 21.92
N THR A 22 -7.99 1.80 23.21
CA THR A 22 -7.31 2.99 23.74
C THR A 22 -5.88 2.63 24.16
N HIS A 23 -4.87 3.21 23.52
CA HIS A 23 -3.47 3.04 23.86
C HIS A 23 -2.82 4.39 24.20
N ARG A 24 -1.90 4.40 25.17
CA ARG A 24 -1.05 5.56 25.47
C ARG A 24 0.29 5.48 24.74
N PRO A 25 0.70 6.54 24.04
CA PRO A 25 2.01 6.63 23.42
C PRO A 25 3.09 7.01 24.44
N TYR A 26 4.29 6.49 24.25
CA TYR A 26 5.45 6.82 25.07
C TYR A 26 6.69 6.99 24.19
N VAL A 27 7.54 7.93 24.58
CA VAL A 27 8.85 8.20 23.96
C VAL A 27 9.89 8.33 25.06
N ALA A 28 11.01 7.64 24.89
CA ALA A 28 12.23 7.86 25.66
C ALA A 28 13.31 8.42 24.73
N GLU A 29 13.94 9.52 25.14
CA GLU A 29 15.01 10.16 24.39
C GLU A 29 16.38 9.77 24.95
N PHE A 30 17.27 9.36 24.05
CA PHE A 30 18.67 9.12 24.32
C PHE A 30 19.56 9.93 23.36
N PRO A 31 20.85 10.10 23.66
CA PRO A 31 21.78 10.83 22.78
C PRO A 31 21.86 10.29 21.36
N GLU A 32 21.73 8.98 21.17
CA GLU A 32 21.87 8.31 19.88
C GLU A 32 20.54 7.94 19.21
N CYS A 33 19.44 7.79 19.95
CA CYS A 33 18.17 7.29 19.44
C CYS A 33 16.97 7.78 20.25
N PHE A 34 15.79 7.62 19.68
CA PHE A 34 14.52 7.65 20.40
C PHE A 34 13.97 6.23 20.50
N ILE A 35 13.42 5.84 21.65
CA ILE A 35 12.68 4.59 21.79
C ILE A 35 11.21 4.92 21.96
N VAL A 36 10.37 4.40 21.07
CA VAL A 36 8.93 4.64 21.04
C VAL A 36 8.17 3.34 21.24
N TRP A 37 7.07 3.41 22.00
CA TRP A 37 6.20 2.27 22.27
C TRP A 37 4.81 2.75 22.70
N THR A 38 3.88 1.80 22.78
CA THR A 38 2.53 2.06 23.28
C THR A 38 2.18 1.06 24.37
N LEU A 39 1.27 1.44 25.26
CA LEU A 39 0.67 0.53 26.23
C LEU A 39 -0.86 0.65 26.15
N PRO A 40 -1.62 -0.45 26.23
CA PRO A 40 -3.07 -0.38 26.30
C PRO A 40 -3.48 0.33 27.60
N ASP A 41 -4.52 1.14 27.53
CA ASP A 41 -5.22 1.68 28.71
C ASP A 41 -6.12 0.58 29.28
N SER A 42 -5.51 -0.41 29.93
CA SER A 42 -6.20 -1.48 30.63
C SER A 42 -5.85 -1.49 32.13
N ALA A 43 -6.78 -1.99 32.95
CA ALA A 43 -6.60 -2.11 34.40
C ALA A 43 -5.69 -3.29 34.81
N GLY A 44 -5.16 -4.06 33.85
CA GLY A 44 -4.29 -5.22 34.07
C GLY A 44 -2.87 -4.98 33.57
N PRO A 45 -1.89 -5.79 34.00
CA PRO A 45 -0.55 -5.72 33.45
C PRO A 45 -0.57 -6.04 31.94
N PRO A 46 0.24 -5.35 31.11
CA PRO A 46 0.36 -5.68 29.69
C PRO A 46 0.83 -7.13 29.52
N GLU A 47 0.39 -7.81 28.47
CA GLU A 47 0.87 -9.16 28.20
C GLU A 47 2.40 -9.15 28.03
N PRO A 48 3.13 -10.09 28.66
CA PRO A 48 4.57 -10.22 28.44
C PRO A 48 4.89 -10.41 26.95
N GLY A 49 5.70 -9.50 26.39
CA GLY A 49 6.02 -9.48 24.95
C GLY A 49 5.12 -8.57 24.11
N ALA A 50 4.01 -8.08 24.65
CA ALA A 50 3.23 -7.02 24.01
C ALA A 50 4.01 -5.69 24.03
N GLY A 51 3.91 -4.94 22.93
CA GLY A 51 4.54 -3.63 22.78
C GLY A 51 6.00 -3.71 22.37
N ALA A 52 6.26 -4.21 21.15
CA ALA A 52 7.57 -4.10 20.51
C ALA A 52 8.10 -2.66 20.62
N ARG A 53 9.40 -2.52 20.86
CA ARG A 53 10.04 -1.21 21.00
C ARG A 53 10.58 -0.79 19.64
N LEU A 54 10.02 0.26 19.06
CA LEU A 54 10.61 0.87 17.88
C LEU A 54 11.72 1.82 18.34
N VAL A 55 12.91 1.65 17.78
CA VAL A 55 14.04 2.54 17.98
C VAL A 55 14.20 3.36 16.71
N ILE A 56 14.20 4.69 16.84
CA ILE A 56 14.45 5.65 15.77
C ILE A 56 15.85 6.19 15.96
N ASP A 57 16.74 5.89 15.04
CA ASP A 57 18.11 6.36 15.10
C ASP A 57 18.22 7.85 14.74
N ARG A 58 19.00 8.61 15.52
CA ARG A 58 19.12 10.06 15.29
C ARG A 58 20.02 10.43 14.13
N GLN A 59 20.97 9.57 13.77
CA GLN A 59 21.97 9.85 12.75
C GLN A 59 21.42 9.65 11.33
N ASP A 60 20.67 8.58 11.13
CA ASP A 60 20.20 8.16 9.80
C ASP A 60 18.68 7.97 9.68
N ALA A 61 17.92 8.27 10.74
CA ALA A 61 16.46 8.16 10.80
C ALA A 61 15.91 6.74 10.57
N ARG A 62 16.75 5.70 10.63
CA ARG A 62 16.29 4.31 10.51
C ARG A 62 15.44 3.92 11.70
N VAL A 63 14.40 3.14 11.42
CA VAL A 63 13.52 2.55 12.42
C VAL A 63 13.86 1.08 12.55
N SER A 64 13.98 0.59 13.78
CA SER A 64 14.29 -0.81 14.08
C SER A 64 13.42 -1.32 15.21
N THR A 65 12.96 -2.57 15.09
CA THR A 65 12.05 -3.18 16.07
C THR A 65 12.82 -4.09 17.02
N TYR A 66 12.62 -3.91 18.33
CA TYR A 66 13.24 -4.70 19.39
C TYR A 66 12.18 -5.36 20.27
N PRO A 67 12.51 -6.49 20.92
CA PRO A 67 11.62 -7.11 21.90
C PRO A 67 11.30 -6.15 23.05
N SER A 68 10.17 -6.38 23.71
CA SER A 68 9.73 -5.60 24.87
C SER A 68 10.56 -5.96 26.11
N VAL A 69 11.79 -5.42 26.18
CA VAL A 69 12.75 -5.55 27.28
C VAL A 69 13.08 -4.16 27.86
N PRO A 70 13.74 -4.04 29.03
CA PRO A 70 14.08 -2.75 29.62
C PRO A 70 14.83 -1.83 28.63
N LEU A 71 14.54 -0.53 28.68
CA LEU A 71 15.01 0.45 27.69
C LEU A 71 16.53 0.47 27.53
N GLU A 72 17.29 0.39 28.62
CA GLU A 72 18.77 0.33 28.56
C GLU A 72 19.26 -0.95 27.88
N HIS A 73 18.51 -2.04 27.98
CA HIS A 73 18.83 -3.28 27.27
C HIS A 73 18.56 -3.14 25.77
N VAL A 74 17.43 -2.53 25.38
CA VAL A 74 17.13 -2.20 23.97
C VAL A 74 18.22 -1.31 23.38
N ARG A 75 18.61 -0.27 24.12
CA ARG A 75 19.66 0.68 23.72
C ARG A 75 21.01 -0.01 23.52
N ARG A 76 21.39 -0.93 24.41
CA ARG A 76 22.61 -1.74 24.27
C ARG A 76 22.57 -2.63 23.03
N LEU A 77 21.44 -3.31 22.79
CA LEU A 77 21.26 -4.14 21.58
C LEU A 77 21.36 -3.28 20.31
N HIS A 78 20.72 -2.11 20.30
CA HIS A 78 20.77 -1.19 19.17
C HIS A 78 22.18 -0.71 18.85
N ARG A 79 22.96 -0.31 19.87
CA ARG A 79 24.38 0.05 19.70
C ARG A 79 25.21 -1.10 19.13
N GLN A 80 24.97 -2.31 19.63
CA GLN A 80 25.68 -3.50 19.17
C GLN A 80 25.36 -3.78 17.69
N HIS A 81 24.08 -3.83 17.32
CA HIS A 81 23.67 -4.02 15.93
C HIS A 81 24.21 -2.93 15.01
N ARG A 82 24.18 -1.65 15.44
CA ARG A 82 24.76 -0.54 14.68
C ARG A 82 26.25 -0.75 14.45
N ALA A 83 27.01 -1.10 15.49
CA ALA A 83 28.45 -1.32 15.38
C ALA A 83 28.79 -2.50 14.45
N GLU A 84 27.98 -3.56 14.45
CA GLU A 84 28.12 -4.71 13.55
C GLU A 84 27.79 -4.36 12.09
N GLN A 85 26.99 -3.31 11.87
CA GLN A 85 26.54 -2.84 10.56
C GLN A 85 27.34 -1.64 10.03
N GLU A 86 28.38 -1.17 10.73
CA GLU A 86 29.18 -0.03 10.27
C GLU A 86 30.30 -0.48 9.30
N PRO A 87 30.42 0.15 8.10
CA PRO A 87 29.57 1.21 7.56
C PRO A 87 28.21 0.70 7.05
N ALA A 88 27.14 1.46 7.27
CA ALA A 88 25.79 1.02 6.94
C ALA A 88 25.61 0.73 5.43
N ALA A 89 24.96 -0.39 5.11
CA ALA A 89 24.55 -0.69 3.74
C ALA A 89 23.60 0.40 3.19
N PRO A 90 23.63 0.69 1.88
CA PRO A 90 22.67 1.61 1.28
C PRO A 90 21.21 1.17 1.52
N VAL A 91 20.31 2.14 1.55
CA VAL A 91 18.86 1.91 1.64
C VAL A 91 18.16 2.46 0.40
N THR A 92 16.99 1.90 0.13
CA THR A 92 16.20 2.18 -1.06
C THR A 92 15.31 3.40 -0.89
N ALA A 93 14.57 3.47 0.21
CA ALA A 93 13.72 4.60 0.55
C ALA A 93 14.46 5.56 1.50
N ASP A 94 14.14 6.85 1.44
CA ASP A 94 14.66 7.84 2.40
C ASP A 94 14.12 7.53 3.80
N PRO A 95 14.97 7.15 4.78
CA PRO A 95 14.51 6.80 6.11
C PRO A 95 13.79 7.94 6.82
N LEU A 96 14.16 9.21 6.55
CA LEU A 96 13.50 10.35 7.17
C LEU A 96 12.11 10.58 6.58
N ALA A 97 11.93 10.37 5.28
CA ALA A 97 10.63 10.40 4.64
C ALA A 97 9.73 9.26 5.17
N ALA A 98 10.27 8.04 5.25
CA ALA A 98 9.57 6.88 5.82
C ALA A 98 9.15 7.14 7.28
N LEU A 99 10.05 7.68 8.11
CA LEU A 99 9.77 8.03 9.50
C LEU A 99 8.62 9.05 9.63
N ARG A 100 8.66 10.11 8.82
CA ARG A 100 7.59 11.14 8.85
C ARG A 100 6.26 10.58 8.42
N ARG A 101 6.24 9.63 7.47
CA ARG A 101 5.02 8.91 7.08
C ARG A 101 4.52 8.00 8.19
N LEU A 102 5.41 7.28 8.88
CA LEU A 102 5.04 6.52 10.08
C LEU A 102 4.40 7.39 11.18
N GLY A 103 4.69 8.69 11.24
CA GLY A 103 4.06 9.61 12.19
C GLY A 103 2.90 10.47 11.67
N GLY A 104 2.59 10.42 10.37
CA GLY A 104 1.78 11.43 9.68
C GLY A 104 0.40 11.01 9.21
N GLY A 105 0.09 9.70 9.22
CA GLY A 105 -1.17 9.14 8.68
C GLY A 105 -0.89 7.96 7.76
N SER A 106 -1.67 6.87 7.88
CA SER A 106 -1.42 5.61 7.17
C SER A 106 -2.71 4.90 6.78
N ALA A 107 -3.11 5.04 5.53
CA ALA A 107 -3.63 3.97 4.69
C ALA A 107 -3.98 4.52 3.30
N PRO A 108 -4.25 3.64 2.33
CA PRO A 108 -3.95 2.21 2.38
C PRO A 108 -2.44 1.97 2.19
N GLY A 109 -1.92 0.93 2.85
CA GLY A 109 -0.51 0.56 2.78
C GLY A 109 -0.28 -0.94 2.98
N VAL A 110 0.97 -1.36 2.78
CA VAL A 110 1.42 -2.74 3.02
C VAL A 110 2.73 -2.66 3.78
N THR A 111 2.89 -3.49 4.82
CA THR A 111 4.19 -3.80 5.40
C THR A 111 4.71 -5.10 4.81
N VAL A 112 6.03 -5.19 4.61
CA VAL A 112 6.70 -6.44 4.27
C VAL A 112 7.76 -6.72 5.30
N ARG A 113 7.74 -7.95 5.83
CA ARG A 113 8.74 -8.49 6.75
C ARG A 113 9.49 -9.63 6.08
N LEU A 114 10.80 -9.46 5.92
CA LEU A 114 11.73 -10.46 5.39
C LEU A 114 12.72 -10.85 6.49
N VAL A 115 12.84 -12.15 6.79
CA VAL A 115 13.82 -12.70 7.72
C VAL A 115 14.78 -13.60 6.94
N PRO A 116 16.04 -13.20 6.73
CA PRO A 116 17.02 -13.99 5.98
C PRO A 116 17.65 -15.07 6.89
N ALA A 117 18.79 -15.61 6.45
CA ALA A 117 19.58 -16.58 7.20
C ALA A 117 20.10 -16.08 8.57
N ASP A 118 20.37 -14.78 8.73
CA ASP A 118 20.88 -14.21 9.98
C ASP A 118 19.82 -14.11 11.09
N GLY A 119 18.53 -14.31 10.75
CA GLY A 119 17.41 -14.27 11.70
C GLY A 119 16.95 -12.87 12.11
N LEU A 120 17.59 -11.79 11.65
CA LEU A 120 17.19 -10.42 11.93
C LEU A 120 16.09 -9.99 10.95
N PRO A 121 14.92 -9.52 11.42
CA PRO A 121 13.84 -9.10 10.53
C PRO A 121 14.12 -7.76 9.86
N ARG A 122 13.77 -7.67 8.58
CA ARG A 122 13.85 -6.47 7.75
C ARG A 122 12.42 -6.11 7.46
N GLU A 123 11.98 -4.96 7.94
CA GLU A 123 10.60 -4.53 7.83
C GLU A 123 10.52 -3.17 7.16
N THR A 124 9.67 -3.06 6.15
CA THR A 124 9.49 -1.81 5.40
C THR A 124 8.05 -1.66 4.94
N THR A 125 7.73 -0.47 4.43
CA THR A 125 6.43 -0.10 3.87
C THR A 125 6.61 0.45 2.46
N GLY A 126 5.50 0.69 1.76
CA GLY A 126 5.52 1.37 0.48
C GLY A 126 6.09 2.79 0.62
N ALA A 127 6.96 3.18 -0.32
CA ALA A 127 7.67 4.45 -0.30
C ALA A 127 6.84 5.59 -0.90
N LYS A 128 5.98 6.18 -0.04
CA LYS A 128 5.15 7.34 -0.38
C LYS A 128 5.91 8.68 -0.34
N GLY A 129 5.30 9.69 -0.95
CA GLY A 129 5.80 11.06 -1.00
C GLY A 129 6.90 11.31 -2.02
N ASP A 130 7.40 12.55 -2.06
CA ASP A 130 8.28 13.06 -3.11
C ASP A 130 9.75 12.69 -2.89
N GLN A 131 10.00 11.42 -2.58
CA GLN A 131 11.33 10.85 -2.42
C GLN A 131 11.86 10.23 -3.71
N GLU A 132 13.16 10.36 -3.92
CA GLU A 132 13.93 9.62 -4.93
C GLU A 132 14.35 8.26 -4.35
N LEU A 133 14.08 7.18 -5.09
CA LEU A 133 14.37 5.82 -4.62
C LEU A 133 15.70 5.29 -5.17
N ASN A 134 16.55 4.84 -4.26
CA ASN A 134 17.85 4.25 -4.54
C ASN A 134 17.74 2.72 -4.64
N HIS A 135 16.99 2.23 -5.63
CA HIS A 135 16.88 0.78 -5.86
C HIS A 135 18.23 0.14 -6.18
N HIS A 136 18.42 -1.09 -5.72
CA HIS A 136 19.60 -1.88 -6.04
C HIS A 136 19.74 -2.05 -7.58
N PRO A 137 20.96 -1.97 -8.14
CA PRO A 137 21.17 -2.02 -9.60
C PRO A 137 20.56 -3.24 -10.30
N LEU A 138 20.48 -4.40 -9.64
CA LEU A 138 19.81 -5.58 -10.19
C LEU A 138 18.29 -5.39 -10.36
N VAL A 139 17.63 -4.71 -9.41
CA VAL A 139 16.20 -4.40 -9.51
C VAL A 139 15.95 -3.38 -10.62
N VAL A 140 16.80 -2.34 -10.71
CA VAL A 140 16.74 -1.35 -11.80
C VAL A 140 16.88 -2.02 -13.17
N LYS A 141 17.87 -2.92 -13.34
CA LYS A 141 18.07 -3.69 -14.58
C LYS A 141 16.88 -4.58 -14.90
N TRP A 142 16.31 -5.24 -13.89
CA TRP A 142 15.12 -6.07 -14.09
C TRP A 142 13.91 -5.23 -14.52
N LEU A 143 13.65 -4.09 -13.89
CA LEU A 143 12.56 -3.18 -14.25
C LEU A 143 12.73 -2.61 -15.68
N ALA A 144 13.95 -2.30 -16.09
CA ALA A 144 14.24 -1.69 -17.38
C ALA A 144 13.94 -2.58 -18.59
N VAL A 145 13.86 -3.90 -18.41
CA VAL A 145 13.59 -4.86 -19.50
C VAL A 145 12.14 -5.32 -19.55
N GLN A 146 11.27 -4.81 -18.67
CA GLN A 146 9.86 -5.17 -18.66
C GLN A 146 9.10 -4.48 -19.80
N SER A 147 8.13 -5.17 -20.38
CA SER A 147 7.30 -4.60 -21.46
C SER A 147 6.46 -3.42 -20.96
N PRO A 148 6.18 -2.42 -21.81
CA PRO A 148 5.17 -1.41 -21.50
C PRO A 148 3.85 -2.06 -21.09
N GLY A 149 3.15 -1.48 -20.11
CA GLY A 149 1.88 -2.04 -19.63
C GLY A 149 2.00 -3.26 -18.71
N SER A 150 3.20 -3.84 -18.51
CA SER A 150 3.38 -5.04 -17.68
C SER A 150 3.58 -4.75 -16.18
N LEU A 151 3.78 -3.47 -15.83
CA LEU A 151 4.05 -3.05 -14.47
C LEU A 151 2.80 -2.49 -13.81
N VAL A 152 2.46 -2.96 -12.61
CA VAL A 152 1.49 -2.30 -11.75
C VAL A 152 1.99 -0.88 -11.48
N ARG A 153 1.08 0.10 -11.54
CA ARG A 153 1.39 1.50 -11.25
C ARG A 153 2.16 1.64 -9.95
N GLY A 154 3.09 2.59 -9.89
CA GLY A 154 3.83 2.85 -8.65
C GLY A 154 4.72 1.72 -8.15
N THR A 155 4.91 0.61 -8.89
CA THR A 155 5.62 -0.60 -8.42
C THR A 155 7.00 -0.32 -7.81
N ARG A 156 7.74 0.67 -8.30
CA ARG A 156 9.04 1.06 -7.70
C ARG A 156 8.90 1.42 -6.22
N ARG A 157 7.77 2.00 -5.83
CA ARG A 157 7.45 2.41 -4.47
C ARG A 157 6.82 1.29 -3.63
N HIS A 158 6.54 0.12 -4.18
CA HIS A 158 5.94 -0.97 -3.42
C HIS A 158 6.89 -1.54 -2.37
N ALA A 159 6.35 -1.86 -1.20
CA ALA A 159 7.11 -2.39 -0.07
C ALA A 159 7.91 -3.65 -0.45
N GLU A 160 7.35 -4.47 -1.35
CA GLU A 160 7.96 -5.68 -1.85
C GLU A 160 9.25 -5.44 -2.66
N LEU A 161 9.31 -4.37 -3.45
CA LEU A 161 10.52 -4.00 -4.20
C LEU A 161 11.51 -3.22 -3.34
N VAL A 162 11.01 -2.43 -2.38
CA VAL A 162 11.84 -1.74 -1.38
C VAL A 162 12.60 -2.76 -0.54
N VAL A 163 11.91 -3.73 0.08
CA VAL A 163 12.56 -4.75 0.92
C VAL A 163 13.52 -5.63 0.13
N LEU A 164 13.17 -5.98 -1.11
CA LEU A 164 14.04 -6.73 -2.01
C LEU A 164 15.32 -5.93 -2.29
N SER A 165 15.18 -4.65 -2.58
CA SER A 165 16.32 -3.78 -2.89
C SER A 165 17.22 -3.57 -1.66
N ASP A 166 16.63 -3.36 -0.48
CA ASP A 166 17.38 -3.23 0.78
C ASP A 166 18.15 -4.51 1.10
N TRP A 167 17.50 -5.67 0.97
CA TRP A 167 18.17 -6.97 1.16
C TRP A 167 19.31 -7.20 0.16
N LEU A 168 19.15 -6.78 -1.10
CA LEU A 168 20.22 -6.88 -2.09
C LEU A 168 21.38 -5.93 -1.79
N HIS A 169 21.10 -4.70 -1.36
CA HIS A 169 22.13 -3.77 -0.90
C HIS A 169 22.94 -4.34 0.26
N GLU A 170 22.29 -4.99 1.23
CA GLU A 170 22.97 -5.68 2.34
C GLU A 170 23.86 -6.83 1.86
N LEU A 171 23.36 -7.67 0.94
CA LEU A 171 24.12 -8.79 0.39
C LEU A 171 25.36 -8.30 -0.38
N GLU A 172 25.19 -7.30 -1.25
CA GLU A 172 26.30 -6.72 -2.02
C GLU A 172 27.28 -5.99 -1.10
N HIS A 173 26.79 -5.27 -0.10
CA HIS A 173 27.63 -4.62 0.91
C HIS A 173 28.47 -5.64 1.67
N ALA A 174 27.88 -6.74 2.14
CA ALA A 174 28.59 -7.80 2.84
C ALA A 174 29.62 -8.52 1.94
N ALA A 175 29.33 -8.70 0.65
CA ALA A 175 30.29 -9.22 -0.32
C ALA A 175 31.48 -8.27 -0.51
N ALA A 176 31.20 -6.97 -0.65
CA ALA A 176 32.22 -5.94 -0.82
C ALA A 176 33.17 -5.85 0.39
N THR A 177 32.65 -5.96 1.62
CA THR A 177 33.50 -5.96 2.83
C THR A 177 34.42 -7.19 2.93
N ARG A 178 34.05 -8.30 2.28
CA ARG A 178 34.90 -9.50 2.13
C ARG A 178 35.84 -9.43 0.92
N GLY A 179 35.77 -8.38 0.11
CA GLY A 179 36.55 -8.25 -1.13
C GLY A 179 36.07 -9.17 -2.26
N GLU A 180 34.82 -9.63 -2.20
CA GLU A 180 34.19 -10.45 -3.24
C GLU A 180 33.71 -9.60 -4.43
N PRO A 181 33.61 -10.18 -5.64
CA PRO A 181 33.04 -9.48 -6.80
C PRO A 181 31.55 -9.16 -6.60
N GLY A 182 31.03 -8.26 -7.45
CA GLY A 182 29.64 -7.81 -7.40
C GLY A 182 28.61 -8.94 -7.46
N LEU A 183 27.44 -8.69 -6.88
CA LEU A 183 26.43 -9.70 -6.62
C LEU A 183 25.80 -10.24 -7.92
N THR A 184 25.86 -11.54 -8.14
CA THR A 184 25.24 -12.22 -9.30
C THR A 184 23.83 -12.74 -8.97
N ILE A 185 22.97 -12.88 -9.99
CA ILE A 185 21.63 -13.46 -9.81
C ILE A 185 21.68 -14.88 -9.24
N ALA A 186 22.70 -15.68 -9.58
CA ALA A 186 22.87 -17.01 -9.02
C ALA A 186 23.13 -16.97 -7.50
N GLN A 187 23.96 -16.03 -7.04
CA GLN A 187 24.21 -15.82 -5.61
C GLN A 187 22.95 -15.31 -4.90
N VAL A 188 22.19 -14.38 -5.51
CA VAL A 188 20.91 -13.92 -4.94
C VAL A 188 19.95 -15.09 -4.75
N ARG A 189 19.77 -15.92 -5.78
CA ARG A 189 18.86 -17.07 -5.71
C ARG A 189 19.30 -18.10 -4.66
N ALA A 190 20.61 -18.31 -4.51
CA ALA A 190 21.14 -19.18 -3.46
C ALA A 190 20.86 -18.60 -2.05
N ALA A 191 21.02 -17.29 -1.87
CA ALA A 191 20.70 -16.62 -0.62
C ALA A 191 19.18 -16.63 -0.33
N ALA A 192 18.34 -16.50 -1.35
CA ALA A 192 16.89 -16.54 -1.24
C ALA A 192 16.38 -17.88 -0.67
N GLN A 193 17.07 -18.99 -0.95
CA GLN A 193 16.74 -20.31 -0.37
C GLN A 193 16.94 -20.39 1.14
N GLN A 194 17.68 -19.43 1.72
CA GLN A 194 17.93 -19.35 3.17
C GLN A 194 17.02 -18.33 3.86
N VAL A 195 16.09 -17.69 3.13
CA VAL A 195 15.08 -16.81 3.72
C VAL A 195 14.12 -17.66 4.56
N GLN A 196 14.05 -17.34 5.84
CA GLN A 196 13.25 -18.07 6.83
C GLN A 196 11.79 -17.60 6.82
N GLU A 197 11.56 -16.33 6.50
CA GLU A 197 10.22 -15.75 6.45
C GLU A 197 10.13 -14.63 5.41
N LEU A 198 9.03 -14.60 4.68
CA LEU A 198 8.61 -13.48 3.86
C LEU A 198 7.10 -13.32 4.03
N ARG A 199 6.68 -12.22 4.67
CA ARG A 199 5.29 -11.96 5.03
C ARG A 199 4.90 -10.55 4.63
N LEU A 200 3.69 -10.39 4.10
CA LEU A 200 3.08 -9.09 3.87
C LEU A 200 1.84 -8.94 4.74
N THR A 201 1.59 -7.71 5.19
CA THR A 201 0.45 -7.39 6.03
C THR A 201 -0.19 -6.08 5.59
N LEU A 202 -1.52 -6.04 5.55
CA LEU A 202 -2.27 -4.83 5.20
C LEU A 202 -2.21 -3.80 6.32
N VAL A 203 -1.90 -2.55 5.94
CA VAL A 203 -2.00 -1.36 6.80
C VAL A 203 -3.25 -0.61 6.40
N ARG A 204 -4.19 -0.52 7.36
CA ARG A 204 -5.52 0.06 7.18
C ARG A 204 -5.83 1.05 8.30
N ASP A 205 -6.87 1.86 8.08
CA ASP A 205 -7.38 2.75 9.13
C ASP A 205 -7.90 1.92 10.33
N PRO A 206 -7.92 2.50 11.53
CA PRO A 206 -8.49 1.85 12.70
C PRO A 206 -9.96 1.43 12.48
N GLY A 207 -10.28 0.18 12.84
CA GLY A 207 -11.64 -0.36 12.69
C GLY A 207 -11.91 -1.05 11.36
N ASP A 208 -10.99 -0.97 10.39
CA ASP A 208 -11.07 -1.75 9.15
C ASP A 208 -10.85 -3.25 9.46
N PRO A 209 -11.76 -4.15 9.03
CA PRO A 209 -11.64 -5.59 9.28
C PRO A 209 -10.42 -6.24 8.59
N LEU A 210 -9.83 -5.59 7.59
CA LEU A 210 -8.62 -6.05 6.90
C LEU A 210 -7.32 -5.56 7.57
N ALA A 211 -7.40 -4.69 8.58
CA ALA A 211 -6.22 -4.21 9.30
C ALA A 211 -5.42 -5.37 9.90
N GLY A 212 -4.12 -5.44 9.59
CA GLY A 212 -3.23 -6.48 10.13
C GLY A 212 -3.40 -7.87 9.51
N THR A 213 -4.32 -8.03 8.55
CA THR A 213 -4.50 -9.30 7.84
C THR A 213 -3.39 -9.55 6.81
N PRO A 214 -3.13 -10.82 6.43
CA PRO A 214 -2.13 -11.13 5.40
C PRO A 214 -2.46 -10.47 4.06
N ALA A 215 -1.45 -9.85 3.45
CA ALA A 215 -1.53 -9.30 2.09
C ALA A 215 -0.85 -10.22 1.07
N GLY A 216 -1.22 -10.07 -0.21
CA GLY A 216 -0.51 -10.68 -1.33
C GLY A 216 0.39 -9.66 -2.04
N PRO A 217 1.53 -10.08 -2.65
CA PRO A 217 2.30 -9.18 -3.50
C PRO A 217 1.49 -8.83 -4.76
N CYS A 218 1.64 -7.62 -5.27
CA CYS A 218 1.07 -7.29 -6.58
C CYS A 218 1.72 -8.13 -7.70
N ASP A 219 1.07 -8.25 -8.87
CA ASP A 219 1.53 -9.12 -9.96
C ASP A 219 2.99 -8.84 -10.38
N THR A 220 3.39 -7.57 -10.43
CA THR A 220 4.76 -7.17 -10.78
C THR A 220 5.77 -7.48 -9.69
N CYS A 221 5.44 -7.22 -8.43
CA CYS A 221 6.29 -7.55 -7.29
C CYS A 221 6.50 -9.06 -7.17
N LEU A 222 5.43 -9.84 -7.40
CA LEU A 222 5.50 -11.29 -7.44
C LEU A 222 6.40 -11.79 -8.57
N ALA A 223 6.30 -11.21 -9.78
CA ALA A 223 7.20 -11.53 -10.88
C ALA A 223 8.67 -11.22 -10.55
N ALA A 224 8.95 -10.12 -9.86
CA ALA A 224 10.28 -9.81 -9.36
C ALA A 224 10.76 -10.85 -8.34
N TRP A 225 9.94 -11.18 -7.35
CA TRP A 225 10.27 -12.20 -6.34
C TRP A 225 10.55 -13.57 -6.96
N ILE A 226 9.79 -13.97 -7.99
CA ILE A 226 10.07 -15.19 -8.76
C ILE A 226 11.42 -15.08 -9.47
N HIS A 227 11.73 -13.94 -10.10
CA HIS A 227 13.00 -13.72 -10.78
C HIS A 227 14.21 -13.87 -9.84
N PHE A 228 14.12 -13.28 -8.64
CA PHE A 228 15.19 -13.30 -7.64
C PHE A 228 15.19 -14.54 -6.73
N GLY A 229 14.19 -15.42 -6.86
CA GLY A 229 14.11 -16.69 -6.13
C GLY A 229 13.45 -16.62 -4.75
N LEU A 230 12.80 -15.51 -4.42
CA LEU A 230 12.01 -15.34 -3.18
C LEU A 230 10.63 -15.98 -3.26
N ALA A 231 10.14 -16.29 -4.46
CA ALA A 231 8.88 -16.98 -4.69
C ALA A 231 9.04 -18.08 -5.75
N PRO A 232 8.27 -19.19 -5.66
CA PRO A 232 8.32 -20.24 -6.67
C PRO A 232 7.61 -19.79 -7.96
N ALA A 233 8.04 -20.30 -9.12
CA ALA A 233 7.40 -20.01 -10.40
C ALA A 233 5.90 -20.39 -10.44
N SER A 234 5.48 -21.38 -9.64
CA SER A 234 4.09 -21.80 -9.51
C SER A 234 3.18 -20.77 -8.85
N ALA A 235 3.75 -19.73 -8.22
CA ALA A 235 2.97 -18.64 -7.63
C ALA A 235 2.48 -17.63 -8.69
N ALA A 236 3.05 -17.64 -9.91
CA ALA A 236 2.69 -16.68 -10.95
C ALA A 236 1.19 -16.72 -11.27
N VAL A 237 0.56 -15.55 -11.30
CA VAL A 237 -0.83 -15.39 -11.74
C VAL A 237 -0.85 -14.89 -13.17
N GLY A 238 -1.57 -15.62 -14.04
CA GLY A 238 -1.71 -15.27 -15.45
C GLY A 238 -2.71 -14.13 -15.68
N PRO A 239 -2.69 -13.53 -16.89
CA PRO A 239 -3.71 -12.58 -17.29
C PRO A 239 -5.11 -13.23 -17.34
N VAL A 240 -6.12 -12.44 -17.05
CA VAL A 240 -7.54 -12.78 -17.15
C VAL A 240 -8.17 -11.79 -18.11
N GLU A 241 -8.41 -12.25 -19.33
CA GLU A 241 -9.12 -11.46 -20.34
C GLU A 241 -10.61 -11.38 -20.00
N PRO A 242 -11.25 -10.22 -20.20
CA PRO A 242 -12.68 -10.10 -20.01
C PRO A 242 -13.41 -10.91 -21.09
N VAL A 243 -14.30 -11.80 -20.66
CA VAL A 243 -15.15 -12.58 -21.56
C VAL A 243 -16.51 -11.90 -21.63
N ALA A 244 -16.95 -11.52 -22.83
CA ALA A 244 -18.29 -10.97 -23.02
C ALA A 244 -19.34 -11.99 -22.53
N PRO A 245 -20.39 -11.55 -21.82
CA PRO A 245 -21.40 -12.46 -21.33
C PRO A 245 -22.14 -13.14 -22.50
N PRO A 246 -22.66 -14.38 -22.32
CA PRO A 246 -23.41 -15.08 -23.37
C PRO A 246 -24.62 -14.30 -23.91
N THR A 247 -25.15 -13.38 -23.10
CA THR A 247 -26.24 -12.47 -23.45
C THR A 247 -25.84 -11.34 -24.40
N GLY A 248 -24.54 -11.20 -24.70
CA GLY A 248 -23.98 -10.13 -25.53
C GLY A 248 -23.77 -8.82 -24.78
N ILE A 249 -23.20 -7.83 -25.49
CA ILE A 249 -22.96 -6.49 -24.94
C ILE A 249 -24.30 -5.70 -24.90
N PRO A 250 -24.71 -5.18 -23.73
CA PRO A 250 -25.87 -4.30 -23.62
C PRO A 250 -25.78 -3.09 -24.56
N GLY A 251 -26.91 -2.69 -25.15
CA GLY A 251 -26.99 -1.55 -26.08
C GLY A 251 -26.37 -0.25 -25.56
N PRO A 252 -26.59 0.16 -24.29
CA PRO A 252 -25.94 1.34 -23.72
C PRO A 252 -24.41 1.29 -23.72
N LEU A 253 -23.82 0.08 -23.69
CA LEU A 253 -22.37 -0.12 -23.70
C LEU A 253 -21.78 -0.25 -25.12
N ALA A 254 -22.63 -0.32 -26.16
CA ALA A 254 -22.19 -0.63 -27.52
C ALA A 254 -21.29 0.45 -28.16
N ASN A 255 -21.30 1.68 -27.62
CA ASN A 255 -20.45 2.77 -28.09
C ASN A 255 -19.09 2.82 -27.37
N LEU A 256 -18.86 1.96 -26.37
CA LEU A 256 -17.58 1.86 -25.68
C LEU A 256 -16.61 0.96 -26.45
N SER A 257 -15.32 1.00 -26.11
CA SER A 257 -14.36 0.07 -26.70
C SER A 257 -14.72 -1.37 -26.33
N PRO A 258 -14.45 -2.37 -27.19
CA PRO A 258 -14.92 -3.74 -26.99
C PRO A 258 -14.51 -4.38 -25.65
N ASP A 259 -13.30 -4.09 -25.19
CA ASP A 259 -12.75 -4.54 -23.90
C ASP A 259 -13.48 -3.91 -22.71
N VAL A 260 -13.70 -2.60 -22.74
CA VAL A 260 -14.45 -1.88 -21.70
C VAL A 260 -15.89 -2.38 -21.67
N ALA A 261 -16.54 -2.46 -22.83
CA ALA A 261 -17.90 -2.95 -22.95
C ALA A 261 -18.04 -4.39 -22.42
N ALA A 262 -17.11 -5.28 -22.80
CA ALA A 262 -17.11 -6.67 -22.35
C ALA A 262 -16.91 -6.80 -20.85
N THR A 263 -15.96 -6.07 -20.25
CA THR A 263 -15.78 -6.16 -18.80
C THR A 263 -16.91 -5.51 -18.02
N LEU A 264 -17.48 -4.39 -18.47
CA LEU A 264 -18.67 -3.82 -17.83
C LEU A 264 -19.86 -4.79 -17.89
N ALA A 265 -20.12 -5.37 -19.07
CA ALA A 265 -21.20 -6.33 -19.27
C ALA A 265 -21.01 -7.61 -18.42
N ALA A 266 -19.78 -8.11 -18.30
CA ALA A 266 -19.47 -9.27 -17.46
C ALA A 266 -19.46 -8.92 -15.95
N GLY A 267 -19.17 -7.67 -15.62
CA GLY A 267 -18.94 -7.20 -14.25
C GLY A 267 -20.19 -6.83 -13.47
N GLY A 268 -21.37 -7.14 -13.99
CA GLY A 268 -22.63 -6.88 -13.29
C GLY A 268 -23.25 -5.52 -13.60
N TRP A 269 -22.86 -4.87 -14.70
CA TRP A 269 -23.57 -3.71 -15.22
C TRP A 269 -25.06 -4.03 -15.41
N ASP A 270 -25.92 -3.16 -14.90
CA ASP A 270 -27.39 -3.24 -15.01
C ASP A 270 -28.01 -4.53 -14.42
N VAL A 271 -27.34 -5.16 -13.44
CA VAL A 271 -27.91 -6.28 -12.68
C VAL A 271 -28.96 -5.78 -11.69
N PRO A 272 -30.14 -6.42 -11.57
CA PRO A 272 -31.15 -6.04 -10.60
C PRO A 272 -30.63 -6.04 -9.16
N LEU A 273 -30.66 -4.87 -8.53
CA LEU A 273 -30.22 -4.70 -7.14
C LEU A 273 -31.21 -5.32 -6.19
N ARG A 274 -30.72 -6.08 -5.22
CA ARG A 274 -31.54 -6.75 -4.23
C ARG A 274 -31.12 -6.39 -2.81
N LEU A 275 -32.09 -5.99 -2.01
CA LEU A 275 -31.94 -5.75 -0.58
C LEU A 275 -33.00 -6.58 0.13
N ASP A 276 -32.63 -7.42 1.08
CA ASP A 276 -33.54 -8.29 1.85
C ASP A 276 -34.55 -9.07 0.97
N GLY A 277 -34.09 -9.53 -0.20
CA GLY A 277 -34.91 -10.31 -1.13
C GLY A 277 -35.87 -9.51 -2.03
N ARG A 278 -35.97 -8.18 -1.89
CA ARG A 278 -36.73 -7.31 -2.80
C ARG A 278 -35.80 -6.60 -3.79
N ILE A 279 -36.33 -6.32 -4.99
CA ILE A 279 -35.65 -5.47 -5.97
C ILE A 279 -35.77 -4.01 -5.53
N VAL A 280 -34.66 -3.26 -5.59
CA VAL A 280 -34.61 -1.84 -5.25
C VAL A 280 -34.13 -1.02 -6.44
N SER A 281 -34.46 0.28 -6.45
CA SER A 281 -33.95 1.18 -7.49
C SER A 281 -32.49 1.56 -7.21
N ALA A 282 -31.77 2.01 -8.24
CA ALA A 282 -30.43 2.55 -8.08
C ALA A 282 -30.38 3.79 -7.16
N VAL A 283 -31.45 4.62 -7.20
CA VAL A 283 -31.61 5.78 -6.30
C VAL A 283 -31.70 5.35 -4.85
N GLU A 284 -32.57 4.35 -4.56
CA GLU A 284 -32.72 3.83 -3.20
C GLU A 284 -31.43 3.16 -2.71
N TRP A 285 -30.75 2.43 -3.59
CA TRP A 285 -29.44 1.84 -3.28
C TRP A 285 -28.42 2.90 -2.92
N ALA A 286 -28.27 3.94 -3.75
CA ALA A 286 -27.35 5.04 -3.51
C ALA A 286 -27.67 5.79 -2.21
N GLU A 287 -28.94 6.02 -1.91
CA GLU A 287 -29.36 6.62 -0.63
C GLU A 287 -28.92 5.79 0.57
N LEU A 288 -29.11 4.48 0.53
CA LEU A 288 -28.73 3.58 1.62
C LEU A 288 -27.22 3.45 1.75
N SER A 289 -26.50 3.32 0.64
CA SER A 289 -25.04 3.24 0.64
C SER A 289 -24.39 4.51 1.19
N VAL A 290 -24.89 5.70 0.82
CA VAL A 290 -24.39 6.97 1.36
C VAL A 290 -24.62 7.04 2.88
N ARG A 291 -25.82 6.66 3.35
CA ARG A 291 -26.09 6.62 4.81
C ARG A 291 -25.19 5.65 5.56
N ALA A 292 -24.92 4.48 4.99
CA ALA A 292 -23.99 3.53 5.59
C ALA A 292 -22.56 4.12 5.67
N LEU A 293 -22.10 4.81 4.63
CA LEU A 293 -20.80 5.49 4.63
C LEU A 293 -20.73 6.66 5.62
N GLU A 294 -21.84 7.38 5.85
CA GLU A 294 -21.93 8.40 6.91
C GLU A 294 -21.71 7.79 8.30
N GLU A 295 -22.19 6.56 8.57
CA GLU A 295 -21.94 5.86 9.84
C GLU A 295 -20.45 5.53 10.05
N TYR A 296 -19.69 5.38 8.95
CA TYR A 296 -18.23 5.26 8.99
C TYR A 296 -17.50 6.62 9.02
N GLY A 297 -18.22 7.74 9.05
CA GLY A 297 -17.64 9.08 9.14
C GLY A 297 -17.32 9.75 7.80
N HIS A 298 -17.74 9.17 6.67
CA HIS A 298 -17.57 9.81 5.36
C HIS A 298 -18.59 10.93 5.12
N PRO A 299 -18.21 12.00 4.39
CA PRO A 299 -19.13 13.07 4.06
C PRO A 299 -20.18 12.62 3.01
N PRO A 300 -21.45 13.05 3.13
CA PRO A 300 -22.47 12.73 2.13
C PRO A 300 -22.32 13.62 0.89
N LEU A 301 -21.40 13.26 0.01
CA LEU A 301 -21.12 14.00 -1.22
C LEU A 301 -22.13 13.65 -2.32
N GLU A 302 -22.64 14.65 -3.03
CA GLU A 302 -23.51 14.39 -4.18
C GLU A 302 -22.79 13.63 -5.31
N PRO A 303 -21.51 13.89 -5.62
CA PRO A 303 -20.74 13.03 -6.53
C PRO A 303 -20.66 11.56 -6.12
N LEU A 304 -20.63 11.26 -4.81
CA LEU A 304 -20.66 9.88 -4.31
C LEU A 304 -22.01 9.23 -4.61
N ARG A 305 -23.10 9.92 -4.29
CA ARG A 305 -24.46 9.46 -4.61
C ARG A 305 -24.60 9.20 -6.11
N ALA A 306 -24.20 10.15 -6.94
CA ALA A 306 -24.29 10.04 -8.40
C ALA A 306 -23.43 8.88 -8.96
N ALA A 307 -22.24 8.66 -8.40
CA ALA A 307 -21.38 7.54 -8.76
C ALA A 307 -22.06 6.20 -8.44
N ILE A 308 -22.61 6.03 -7.24
CA ILE A 308 -23.30 4.81 -6.81
C ILE A 308 -24.60 4.63 -7.59
N GLU A 309 -25.38 5.68 -7.86
CA GLU A 309 -26.60 5.56 -8.66
C GLU A 309 -26.29 5.09 -10.08
N LYS A 310 -25.21 5.62 -10.67
CA LYS A 310 -24.78 5.25 -12.03
C LYS A 310 -24.17 3.86 -12.10
N PHE A 311 -23.37 3.48 -11.11
CA PHE A 311 -22.74 2.17 -10.99
C PHE A 311 -22.95 1.61 -9.58
N PRO A 312 -24.15 1.08 -9.29
CA PRO A 312 -24.50 0.62 -7.94
C PRO A 312 -23.66 -0.55 -7.45
N TYR A 313 -23.25 -1.39 -8.40
CA TYR A 313 -22.36 -2.51 -8.21
C TYR A 313 -21.63 -2.79 -9.52
N LEU A 314 -20.31 -3.01 -9.46
CA LEU A 314 -19.52 -3.41 -10.61
C LEU A 314 -18.27 -4.15 -10.15
N VAL A 315 -18.04 -5.35 -10.69
CA VAL A 315 -16.84 -6.15 -10.43
C VAL A 315 -16.09 -6.38 -11.74
N SER A 316 -14.91 -5.79 -11.87
CA SER A 316 -13.97 -6.15 -12.92
C SER A 316 -13.03 -7.25 -12.41
N VAL A 317 -13.04 -8.39 -13.09
CA VAL A 317 -12.03 -9.45 -12.90
C VAL A 317 -10.85 -9.31 -13.87
N ARG A 318 -10.87 -8.28 -14.74
CA ARG A 318 -9.84 -8.07 -15.75
C ARG A 318 -8.47 -7.94 -15.08
N ARG A 319 -7.51 -8.68 -15.60
CA ARG A 319 -6.13 -8.68 -15.11
C ARG A 319 -5.19 -8.86 -16.29
N GLY A 320 -4.15 -8.06 -16.40
CA GLY A 320 -3.17 -8.25 -17.47
C GLY A 320 -2.51 -6.97 -17.93
N PRO A 321 -1.70 -7.05 -19.00
CA PRO A 321 -1.06 -5.87 -19.56
C PRO A 321 -2.09 -4.81 -19.99
N GLY A 322 -1.79 -3.55 -19.68
CA GLY A 322 -2.52 -2.39 -20.17
C GLY A 322 -1.69 -1.54 -21.13
N VAL A 323 -2.12 -0.30 -21.35
CA VAL A 323 -1.43 0.67 -22.22
C VAL A 323 -0.11 1.12 -21.61
N ALA A 324 -0.12 1.52 -20.35
CA ALA A 324 1.05 1.97 -19.60
C ALA A 324 1.29 1.11 -18.34
N HIS A 325 0.21 0.69 -17.69
CA HIS A 325 0.25 -0.08 -16.44
C HIS A 325 -0.53 -1.39 -16.54
N TRP A 326 -0.14 -2.35 -15.70
CA TRP A 326 -0.87 -3.58 -15.50
C TRP A 326 -2.25 -3.28 -14.93
N VAL A 327 -3.27 -3.84 -15.58
CA VAL A 327 -4.67 -3.71 -15.16
C VAL A 327 -4.95 -4.69 -14.05
N ARG A 328 -5.60 -4.17 -13.00
CA ARG A 328 -5.93 -4.90 -11.79
C ARG A 328 -7.44 -5.11 -11.69
N PRO A 329 -7.89 -6.22 -11.10
CA PRO A 329 -9.28 -6.40 -10.73
C PRO A 329 -9.72 -5.28 -9.78
N PHE A 330 -10.99 -4.88 -9.87
CA PHE A 330 -11.57 -3.89 -8.97
C PHE A 330 -13.05 -4.15 -8.75
N GLU A 331 -13.56 -3.60 -7.65
CA GLU A 331 -14.96 -3.68 -7.27
C GLU A 331 -15.45 -2.31 -6.83
N LEU A 332 -16.62 -1.91 -7.32
CA LEU A 332 -17.37 -0.78 -6.81
C LEU A 332 -18.37 -1.24 -5.76
N GLY A 333 -18.29 -0.62 -4.59
CA GLY A 333 -19.03 -0.96 -3.38
C GLY A 333 -18.40 -0.23 -2.20
N GLY A 334 -19.15 0.72 -1.62
CA GLY A 334 -18.63 1.56 -0.54
C GLY A 334 -18.41 0.80 0.78
N ASP A 335 -19.14 -0.28 1.00
CA ASP A 335 -19.04 -1.14 2.18
C ASP A 335 -17.69 -1.85 2.30
N LEU A 336 -17.05 -2.18 1.17
CA LEU A 336 -15.71 -2.79 1.13
C LEU A 336 -14.62 -1.90 1.71
N VAL A 337 -14.86 -0.60 1.74
CA VAL A 337 -13.88 0.46 2.05
C VAL A 337 -14.49 1.49 3.00
N GLY A 338 -15.53 1.13 3.75
CA GLY A 338 -16.22 2.04 4.65
C GLY A 338 -15.30 2.56 5.76
N ALA A 339 -14.41 1.73 6.30
CA ALA A 339 -13.45 2.15 7.31
C ALA A 339 -12.22 2.84 6.69
N THR A 340 -12.41 3.89 5.87
CA THR A 340 -11.31 4.63 5.21
C THR A 340 -11.38 6.14 5.41
N ALA A 341 -12.21 6.61 6.34
CA ALA A 341 -12.50 8.03 6.54
C ALA A 341 -11.26 8.84 6.94
N ASP A 342 -10.38 8.29 7.79
CA ASP A 342 -9.17 8.98 8.24
C ASP A 342 -8.19 9.15 7.07
N SER A 343 -7.93 8.08 6.32
CA SER A 343 -7.08 8.11 5.13
C SER A 343 -7.57 9.10 4.07
N LEU A 344 -8.87 9.10 3.78
CA LEU A 344 -9.45 10.01 2.80
C LEU A 344 -9.50 11.45 3.31
N ALA A 345 -9.67 11.68 4.61
CA ALA A 345 -9.57 13.02 5.19
C ALA A 345 -8.13 13.55 5.14
N ASP A 346 -7.14 12.71 5.43
CA ASP A 346 -5.71 13.04 5.33
C ASP A 346 -5.34 13.45 3.91
N PHE A 347 -5.71 12.63 2.93
CA PHE A 347 -5.48 12.96 1.53
C PHE A 347 -6.28 14.20 1.08
N GLY A 348 -7.52 14.35 1.55
CA GLY A 348 -8.34 15.51 1.26
C GLY A 348 -7.74 16.84 1.71
N ARG A 349 -6.99 16.84 2.82
CA ARG A 349 -6.21 18.00 3.27
C ARG A 349 -5.08 18.37 2.30
N VAL A 350 -4.47 17.37 1.66
CA VAL A 350 -3.40 17.59 0.66
C VAL A 350 -3.95 18.23 -0.60
N ILE A 351 -5.07 17.72 -1.12
CA ILE A 351 -5.65 18.21 -2.39
C ILE A 351 -6.68 19.34 -2.21
N GLY A 352 -6.98 19.73 -0.98
CA GLY A 352 -7.95 20.77 -0.66
C GLY A 352 -9.39 20.42 -1.04
N ALA A 353 -9.77 19.14 -0.98
CA ALA A 353 -11.10 18.67 -1.34
C ALA A 353 -11.56 17.54 -0.40
N ARG A 354 -12.86 17.45 -0.15
CA ARG A 354 -13.43 16.31 0.59
C ARG A 354 -13.60 15.10 -0.33
N LEU A 355 -13.29 13.90 0.18
CA LEU A 355 -13.44 12.64 -0.56
C LEU A 355 -14.36 11.66 0.16
N ALA A 356 -14.94 10.75 -0.62
CA ALA A 356 -15.65 9.58 -0.14
C ALA A 356 -15.31 8.35 -1.02
N PRO A 357 -15.32 7.13 -0.45
CA PRO A 357 -14.93 5.94 -1.17
C PRO A 357 -16.05 5.45 -2.09
N ILE A 358 -15.69 4.91 -3.25
CA ILE A 358 -16.61 4.29 -4.19
C ILE A 358 -16.31 2.81 -4.45
N GLY A 359 -15.11 2.33 -4.07
CA GLY A 359 -14.72 0.95 -4.28
C GLY A 359 -13.24 0.70 -3.97
N ALA A 360 -12.74 -0.45 -4.44
CA ALA A 360 -11.37 -0.87 -4.25
C ALA A 360 -10.79 -1.65 -5.43
N GLU A 361 -9.47 -1.63 -5.59
CA GLU A 361 -8.77 -2.60 -6.44
C GLU A 361 -8.22 -3.77 -5.61
N GLN A 362 -8.11 -4.93 -6.26
CA GLN A 362 -7.43 -6.13 -5.78
C GLN A 362 -7.82 -6.47 -4.33
N ALA A 363 -9.10 -6.79 -4.12
CA ALA A 363 -9.63 -7.19 -2.81
C ALA A 363 -9.32 -6.22 -1.66
N GLY A 364 -9.24 -4.92 -1.95
CA GLY A 364 -9.05 -3.87 -0.96
C GLY A 364 -7.70 -3.17 -1.04
N ASP A 365 -6.67 -3.72 -1.69
CA ASP A 365 -5.28 -3.20 -1.70
C ASP A 365 -5.15 -1.70 -2.05
N ALA A 366 -6.06 -1.18 -2.88
CA ALA A 366 -6.16 0.23 -3.18
C ALA A 366 -7.60 0.71 -2.99
N ILE A 367 -7.78 1.95 -2.53
CA ILE A 367 -9.08 2.60 -2.39
C ILE A 367 -9.34 3.42 -3.65
N ILE A 368 -10.53 3.27 -4.23
CA ILE A 368 -11.05 4.14 -5.28
C ILE A 368 -11.99 5.14 -4.60
N ALA A 369 -11.76 6.43 -4.80
CA ALA A 369 -12.51 7.50 -4.15
C ALA A 369 -12.96 8.56 -5.17
N VAL A 370 -14.05 9.23 -4.84
CA VAL A 370 -14.53 10.42 -5.56
C VAL A 370 -14.47 11.63 -4.63
N ASP A 371 -14.13 12.79 -5.18
CA ASP A 371 -14.18 14.03 -4.43
C ASP A 371 -15.45 14.85 -4.70
N GLU A 372 -15.61 15.94 -3.95
CA GLU A 372 -16.77 16.84 -4.08
C GLU A 372 -16.87 17.58 -5.43
N ASN A 373 -15.85 17.47 -6.29
CA ASN A 373 -15.82 18.01 -7.64
C ASN A 373 -15.96 16.90 -8.71
N SER A 374 -16.38 15.70 -8.32
CA SER A 374 -16.53 14.51 -9.18
C SER A 374 -15.22 13.91 -9.71
N ARG A 375 -14.06 14.40 -9.27
CA ARG A 375 -12.76 13.83 -9.65
C ARG A 375 -12.57 12.48 -8.98
N VAL A 376 -11.97 11.54 -9.70
CA VAL A 376 -11.73 10.18 -9.20
C VAL A 376 -10.26 9.98 -8.89
N TRP A 377 -10.02 9.34 -7.74
CA TRP A 377 -8.72 9.13 -7.15
C TRP A 377 -8.53 7.66 -6.80
N VAL A 378 -7.28 7.20 -6.86
CA VAL A 378 -6.90 5.86 -6.40
C VAL A 378 -5.77 6.02 -5.39
N LEU A 379 -5.91 5.42 -4.21
CA LEU A 379 -4.92 5.48 -3.15
C LEU A 379 -4.41 4.05 -2.90
N ASP A 380 -3.10 3.84 -2.90
CA ASP A 380 -2.46 2.55 -2.63
C ASP A 380 -1.16 2.73 -1.82
N GLN A 381 -0.41 1.64 -1.62
CA GLN A 381 0.86 1.66 -0.91
C GLN A 381 1.96 2.53 -1.57
N ALA A 382 1.86 2.80 -2.87
CA ALA A 382 2.84 3.62 -3.61
C ALA A 382 2.50 5.11 -3.59
N GLY A 383 1.24 5.48 -3.32
CA GLY A 383 0.80 6.87 -3.20
C GLY A 383 -0.64 7.06 -3.63
N GLU A 384 -0.93 8.29 -4.04
CA GLU A 384 -2.25 8.74 -4.43
C GLU A 384 -2.22 9.20 -5.90
N TRP A 385 -3.24 8.80 -6.66
CA TRP A 385 -3.23 8.84 -8.12
C TRP A 385 -4.51 9.48 -8.65
N TYR A 386 -4.38 10.34 -9.65
CA TYR A 386 -5.52 10.95 -10.35
C TYR A 386 -5.99 10.05 -11.49
N ALA A 387 -7.20 9.49 -11.35
CA ALA A 387 -7.78 8.59 -12.35
C ALA A 387 -8.59 9.33 -13.42
N GLY A 388 -9.12 10.51 -13.12
CA GLY A 388 -9.84 11.31 -14.10
C GLY A 388 -10.78 12.36 -13.50
N PRO A 389 -11.35 13.22 -14.36
CA PRO A 389 -12.29 14.26 -13.95
C PRO A 389 -13.68 13.72 -13.60
N ASP A 390 -13.98 12.49 -13.99
CA ASP A 390 -15.26 11.82 -13.78
C ASP A 390 -15.07 10.29 -13.81
N LEU A 391 -16.13 9.58 -13.43
CA LEU A 391 -16.13 8.12 -13.29
C LEU A 391 -15.99 7.38 -14.64
N ASP A 392 -16.53 7.93 -15.73
CA ASP A 392 -16.41 7.30 -17.05
C ASP A 392 -14.96 7.33 -17.54
N THR A 393 -14.28 8.47 -17.36
CA THR A 393 -12.86 8.61 -17.69
C THR A 393 -12.01 7.68 -16.81
N ALA A 394 -12.28 7.66 -15.51
CA ALA A 394 -11.55 6.81 -14.56
C ALA A 394 -11.68 5.31 -14.92
N PHE A 395 -12.84 4.87 -15.40
CA PHE A 395 -13.04 3.49 -15.84
C PHE A 395 -12.22 3.13 -17.06
N VAL A 396 -12.17 4.00 -18.07
CA VAL A 396 -11.29 3.79 -19.22
C VAL A 396 -9.84 3.68 -18.75
N VAL A 397 -9.43 4.56 -17.84
CA VAL A 397 -8.07 4.56 -17.29
C VAL A 397 -7.74 3.26 -16.55
N LEU A 398 -8.62 2.81 -15.65
CA LEU A 398 -8.43 1.59 -14.87
C LEU A 398 -8.49 0.33 -15.73
N LEU A 399 -9.49 0.24 -16.62
CA LEU A 399 -9.73 -0.95 -17.43
C LEU A 399 -8.73 -1.15 -18.54
N GLN A 400 -8.12 -0.07 -19.05
CA GLN A 400 -7.12 -0.16 -20.11
C GLN A 400 -5.70 0.06 -19.61
N GLY A 401 -5.53 0.44 -18.34
CA GLY A 401 -4.22 0.65 -17.72
C GLY A 401 -3.50 1.86 -18.29
N HIS A 402 -4.21 2.96 -18.50
CA HIS A 402 -3.61 4.23 -18.92
C HIS A 402 -2.75 4.85 -17.79
N PRO A 403 -1.85 5.80 -18.09
CA PRO A 403 -1.11 6.52 -17.07
C PRO A 403 -2.06 7.26 -16.10
N MET A 404 -1.77 7.18 -14.81
CA MET A 404 -2.39 8.02 -13.78
C MET A 404 -1.32 8.92 -13.17
N PRO A 405 -1.45 10.25 -13.27
CA PRO A 405 -0.59 11.19 -12.56
C PRO A 405 -0.60 10.93 -11.05
N ARG A 406 0.58 10.82 -10.43
CA ARG A 406 0.70 10.78 -8.98
C ARG A 406 0.48 12.17 -8.39
N VAL A 407 -0.08 12.23 -7.20
CA VAL A 407 -0.15 13.46 -6.40
C VAL A 407 1.17 13.63 -5.63
N ARG A 408 1.72 14.83 -5.68
CA ARG A 408 2.88 15.26 -4.90
C ARG A 408 2.50 15.61 -3.47
N ASP A 409 3.49 15.73 -2.59
CA ASP A 409 3.26 16.09 -1.20
C ASP A 409 2.64 17.50 -1.04
N ASP A 410 2.77 18.36 -2.05
CA ASP A 410 2.15 19.68 -2.13
C ASP A 410 0.75 19.71 -2.79
N GLY A 411 0.21 18.53 -3.15
CA GLY A 411 -1.09 18.39 -3.79
C GLY A 411 -1.10 18.60 -5.31
N THR A 412 0.04 18.92 -5.93
CA THR A 412 0.14 19.05 -7.39
C THR A 412 0.23 17.68 -8.07
N LEU A 413 -0.19 17.59 -9.34
CA LEU A 413 -0.05 16.37 -10.12
C LEU A 413 1.31 16.27 -10.80
N GLU A 414 1.93 15.09 -10.74
CA GLU A 414 3.06 14.74 -11.59
C GLU A 414 2.66 14.81 -13.07
N PRO A 415 3.59 15.16 -13.97
CA PRO A 415 3.32 14.96 -15.39
C PRO A 415 3.04 13.47 -15.63
N PRO A 416 2.11 13.12 -16.53
CA PRO A 416 1.88 11.74 -16.90
C PRO A 416 3.20 11.11 -17.38
N ALA A 417 3.53 9.94 -16.82
CA ALA A 417 4.75 9.19 -17.09
C ALA A 417 4.72 8.44 -18.43
#